data_AF-A0A960R1P5-F1
#
_entry.id   AF-A0A960R1P5-F1
#
_cell.length_a   1.000
_cell.length_b   1.000
_cell.length_c   1.000
_cell.angle_alpha   90.00
_cell.angle_beta   90.00
_cell.angle_gamma   90.00
#
_symmetry.space_group_name_H-M   'P 1'
#
loop_
_entity.id
_entity.type
_entity.pdbx_description
1 polymer ?
#
loop_
_entity_poly.entity_id
_entity_poly.type
_entity_poly.pdbx_seq_one_letter_code
_entity_poly.pdbx_strand_id
1 'polypeptide(L)' 'KDFIVLTTSKQNPNEAKSLLNLCPEPADNPNHSFIKIYELEDLASTHKNHSAQERYKAYKEAGYSIITL' A
#
# COMPACT_ATOMS: atom_id res chain seq x y z
N LYS A 1 16.06 -5.73 15.65
CA LYS A 1 16.44 -4.36 15.25
C LYS A 1 15.42 -3.94 14.21
N ASP A 2 14.48 -3.07 14.59
CA ASP A 2 13.40 -2.65 13.71
C ASP A 2 13.89 -1.51 12.84
N PHE A 3 14.35 -1.84 11.63
CA PHE A 3 14.78 -0.85 10.66
C PHE A 3 13.60 -0.47 9.78
N ILE A 4 13.21 0.81 9.85
CA ILE A 4 12.36 1.41 8.81
C ILE A 4 13.22 1.48 7.55
N VAL A 5 12.72 0.88 6.46
CA VAL A 5 13.35 0.99 5.15
C VAL A 5 12.49 1.89 4.26
N LEU A 6 13.13 2.91 3.72
CA LEU A 6 12.59 3.76 2.66
C LEU A 6 13.18 3.25 1.34
N THR A 7 12.34 2.84 0.41
CA THR A 7 12.79 2.28 -0.87
C THR A 7 11.81 2.63 -1.98
N THR A 8 12.34 2.75 -3.19
CA THR A 8 11.56 2.82 -4.44
C THR A 8 11.56 1.48 -5.18
N SER A 9 12.29 0.49 -4.66
CA SER A 9 12.29 -0.87 -5.21
C SER A 9 10.95 -1.55 -4.95
N LYS A 10 10.51 -2.38 -5.89
CA LYS A 10 9.34 -3.26 -5.72
C LYS A 10 9.60 -4.45 -4.78
N GLN A 11 10.85 -4.64 -4.36
CA GLN A 11 11.25 -5.69 -3.43
C GLN A 11 10.99 -5.27 -1.98
N ASN A 12 10.84 -6.24 -1.08
CA ASN A 12 10.76 -6.05 0.36
C ASN A 12 12.12 -6.36 1.04
N PRO A 13 13.09 -5.42 1.05
CA PRO A 13 14.49 -5.69 1.37
C PRO A 13 14.75 -6.05 2.83
N ASN A 14 13.82 -5.74 3.73
CA ASN A 14 13.90 -6.06 5.16
C ASN A 14 12.80 -7.04 5.60
N GLU A 15 12.12 -7.68 4.65
CA GLU A 15 11.03 -8.63 4.91
C GLU A 15 9.92 -8.06 5.81
N ALA A 16 9.67 -6.75 5.73
CA ALA A 16 8.67 -6.06 6.51
C ALA A 16 7.27 -6.68 6.34
N LYS A 17 6.52 -6.78 7.44
CA LYS A 17 5.12 -7.21 7.43
C LYS A 17 4.13 -6.06 7.30
N SER A 18 4.60 -4.83 7.42
CA SER A 18 3.79 -3.62 7.29
C SER A 18 4.42 -2.68 6.28
N LEU A 19 3.59 -2.08 5.45
CA LEU A 19 3.99 -1.16 4.39
C LEU A 19 3.21 0.14 4.51
N LEU A 20 3.88 1.28 4.37
CA LEU A 20 3.24 2.54 3.98
C LEU A 20 3.44 2.72 2.48
N ASN A 21 2.37 2.54 1.70
CA ASN A 21 2.47 2.63 0.25
C ASN A 21 2.32 4.08 -0.19
N LEU A 22 3.36 4.60 -0.85
CA LEU A 22 3.36 5.93 -1.47
C LEU A 22 3.33 5.85 -3.00
N CYS A 23 3.29 4.63 -3.56
CA CYS A 23 3.22 4.41 -4.99
C CYS A 23 1.79 4.65 -5.50
N PRO A 24 1.63 5.09 -6.77
CA PRO A 24 0.31 5.22 -7.36
C PRO A 24 -0.39 3.87 -7.54
N GLU A 25 0.37 2.79 -7.76
CA GLU A 25 -0.12 1.42 -7.91
C GLU A 25 -0.30 0.69 -6.56
N PRO A 26 -1.20 -0.32 -6.49
CA PRO A 26 -1.33 -1.16 -5.31
C PRO A 26 -0.07 -1.99 -5.08
N ALA A 27 0.29 -2.20 -3.82
CA ALA A 27 1.45 -2.99 -3.41
C ALA A 27 1.21 -4.51 -3.44
N ASP A 28 0.09 -4.95 -4.00
CA ASP A 28 -0.30 -6.36 -4.06
C ASP A 28 0.55 -7.11 -5.10
N ASN A 29 1.74 -7.49 -4.67
CA ASN A 29 2.63 -8.38 -5.41
C ASN A 29 2.45 -9.79 -4.81
N PRO A 30 2.14 -10.82 -5.61
CA PRO A 30 1.98 -12.19 -5.12
C PRO A 30 3.23 -12.72 -4.38
N ASN A 31 4.39 -12.10 -4.56
CA ASN A 31 5.63 -12.44 -3.87
C ASN A 31 5.82 -11.74 -2.51
N HIS A 32 4.93 -10.82 -2.14
CA HIS A 32 5.03 -10.02 -0.90
C HIS A 32 3.72 -10.02 -0.13
N SER A 33 3.61 -10.91 0.87
CA SER A 33 2.47 -10.94 1.78
C SER A 33 2.66 -9.93 2.93
N PHE A 34 2.34 -8.66 2.67
CA PHE A 34 2.20 -7.67 3.74
C PHE A 34 0.95 -8.00 4.56
N ILE A 35 1.06 -7.94 5.89
CA ILE A 35 -0.07 -8.15 6.81
C ILE A 35 -0.87 -6.86 6.96
N LYS A 36 -0.19 -5.71 6.89
CA LYS A 36 -0.81 -4.38 7.00
C LYS A 36 -0.28 -3.48 5.90
N ILE A 37 -1.18 -2.78 5.22
CA ILE A 37 -0.86 -1.76 4.25
C ILE A 37 -1.53 -0.47 4.71
N TYR A 38 -0.72 0.56 4.93
CA TYR A 38 -1.18 1.91 5.20
C TYR A 38 -1.22 2.66 3.87
N GLU A 39 -2.35 3.30 3.63
CA GLU A 39 -2.63 4.06 2.42
C GLU A 39 -3.03 5.48 2.80
N LEU A 40 -2.76 6.42 1.90
CA LEU A 40 -3.14 7.81 2.04
C LEU A 40 -4.10 8.17 0.92
N GLU A 41 -5.18 8.88 1.29
CA GLU A 41 -6.08 9.52 0.34
C GLU A 41 -5.73 11.00 0.22
N ASP A 42 -5.42 11.46 -1.00
CA ASP A 42 -5.25 12.88 -1.28
C ASP A 42 -6.60 13.48 -1.67
N LEU A 43 -7.23 14.18 -0.73
CA LEU A 43 -8.53 14.85 -0.92
C LEU A 43 -8.42 16.17 -1.69
N ALA A 44 -7.21 16.70 -1.90
CA ALA A 44 -7.00 17.98 -2.56
C ALA A 44 -6.88 17.85 -4.10
N SER A 45 -6.60 16.65 -4.60
CA SER A 45 -6.41 16.39 -6.03
C SER A 45 -7.32 15.29 -6.54
N THR A 46 -8.22 15.63 -7.47
CA THR A 46 -9.15 14.68 -8.11
C THR A 46 -8.43 13.51 -8.78
N HIS A 47 -7.31 13.78 -9.46
CA HIS A 47 -6.50 12.73 -10.08
C HIS A 47 -5.91 11.77 -9.03
N LYS A 48 -5.32 12.29 -7.95
CA LYS A 48 -4.71 11.43 -6.93
C LYS A 48 -5.76 10.65 -6.12
N ASN A 49 -6.96 11.22 -5.96
CA ASN A 49 -8.09 10.50 -5.40
C ASN A 49 -8.48 9.30 -6.29
N HIS A 50 -8.52 9.49 -7.62
CA HIS A 50 -8.79 8.36 -8.52
C HIS A 50 -7.83 7.18 -8.32
N SER A 51 -6.52 7.43 -8.24
CA SER A 51 -5.55 6.38 -7.95
C SER A 51 -5.75 5.75 -6.57
N ALA A 52 -6.14 6.51 -5.55
CA ALA A 52 -6.48 5.96 -4.23
C ALA A 52 -7.68 5.01 -4.30
N GLN A 53 -8.71 5.34 -5.09
CA GLN A 53 -9.87 4.47 -5.32
C GLN A 53 -9.50 3.18 -6.04
N GLU A 54 -8.60 3.23 -7.02
CA GLU A 54 -8.10 2.04 -7.71
C GLU A 54 -7.35 1.10 -6.75
N ARG A 55 -6.47 1.65 -5.89
CA ARG A 55 -5.77 0.86 -4.87
C ARG A 55 -6.74 0.27 -3.86
N TYR A 56 -7.71 1.04 -3.39
CA TYR A 56 -8.78 0.55 -2.49
C TYR A 56 -9.49 -0.67 -3.09
N LYS A 57 -9.88 -0.61 -4.37
CA LYS A 57 -10.53 -1.73 -5.06
C LYS A 57 -9.63 -2.95 -5.13
N ALA A 58 -8.36 -2.76 -5.53
CA ALA A 58 -7.39 -3.85 -5.64
C ALA A 58 -7.19 -4.59 -4.31
N TYR A 59 -7.01 -3.87 -3.20
CA TYR A 59 -6.84 -4.53 -1.89
C TYR A 59 -8.09 -5.24 -1.41
N LYS A 60 -9.28 -4.71 -1.73
CA LYS A 60 -10.54 -5.38 -1.43
C LYS A 60 -10.67 -6.71 -2.20
N GLU A 61 -10.30 -6.71 -3.49
CA GLU A 61 -10.27 -7.91 -4.33
C GLU A 61 -9.23 -8.93 -3.85
N ALA A 62 -8.09 -8.45 -3.32
CA ALA A 62 -7.06 -9.27 -2.69
C ALA A 62 -7.44 -9.81 -1.29
N GLY A 63 -8.62 -9.45 -0.76
CA GLY A 63 -9.15 -9.96 0.50
C GLY A 63 -8.72 -9.21 1.76
N TYR A 64 -8.12 -8.03 1.63
CA TYR A 64 -7.81 -7.20 2.79
C TYR A 64 -9.09 -6.65 3.43
N SER A 65 -9.13 -6.64 4.76
CA SER A 65 -10.13 -5.89 5.52
C SER A 65 -9.72 -4.43 5.59
N ILE A 66 -10.60 -3.53 5.14
CA ILE A 66 -10.30 -2.10 5.08
C ILE A 66 -10.84 -1.40 6.33
N ILE A 67 -9.97 -0.68 7.02
CA ILE A 67 -10.28 0.06 8.25
C ILE A 67 -9.95 1.54 8.01
N THR A 68 -10.96 2.40 8.13
CA THR A 68 -10.79 3.85 8.15
C THR A 68 -10.64 4.32 9.59
N LEU A 69 -9.61 5.13 9.86
CA LEU A 69 -9.32 5.71 11.17
C LEU A 69 -9.92 7.11 11.31
#